data_AF-E5B3C1-F1
#
_entry.id   AF-E5B3C1-F1
#
_cell.length_a   1.000
_cell.length_b   1.000
_cell.length_c   1.000
_cell.angle_alpha   90.00
_cell.angle_beta   90.00
_cell.angle_gamma   90.00
#
_symmetry.space_group_name_H-M   'P 1'
#
loop_
_entity.id
_entity.type
_entity.pdbx_description
1 polymer ?
#
loop_
_entity_poly.entity_id
_entity_poly.type
_entity_poly.pdbx_seq_one_letter_code
_entity_poly.pdbx_strand_id
1 'polypeptide(L)'
;MHTAASKRNDGTTTAATRKMRVDIKTAWCAALKRAGIENFRIHDWRHTWASWLAQTGISLSALQEMGGWESIEMVQRYAHLAPGHLTEHARHIDAIFSASVPNLSHAGNLKEVI
;
A
#
# COMPACT_ATOMS: atom_id res chain seq x y z
N MET A 1 16.06 -7.11 23.57
CA MET A 1 17.17 -6.37 24.21
C MET A 1 17.78 -7.25 25.30
N HIS A 2 18.97 -7.82 25.05
CA HIS A 2 19.69 -8.60 26.05
C HIS A 2 20.07 -7.69 27.21
N THR A 3 19.39 -7.86 28.35
CA THR A 3 19.63 -7.04 29.56
C THR A 3 20.68 -7.68 30.45
N ALA A 4 20.95 -8.97 30.26
CA ALA A 4 22.03 -9.72 30.90
C ALA A 4 23.12 -10.07 29.89
N ALA A 5 24.38 -10.04 30.33
CA ALA A 5 25.50 -10.52 29.54
C ALA A 5 25.29 -12.00 29.21
N SER A 6 25.42 -12.36 27.93
CA SER A 6 25.30 -13.73 27.45
C SER A 6 26.58 -14.11 26.72
N LYS A 7 27.11 -15.30 27.05
CA LYS A 7 28.26 -15.90 26.36
C LYS A 7 27.80 -16.43 25.02
N ARG A 8 28.41 -15.94 23.94
CA ARG A 8 28.23 -16.51 22.61
C ARG A 8 29.04 -17.81 22.51
N ASN A 9 28.61 -18.67 21.61
CA ASN A 9 29.27 -19.90 21.18
C ASN A 9 30.73 -19.69 20.70
N ASP A 10 31.06 -18.49 20.24
CA ASP A 10 32.42 -18.03 19.88
C ASP A 10 33.28 -17.59 21.08
N GLY A 11 32.86 -17.88 22.32
CA GLY A 11 33.59 -17.52 23.55
C GLY A 11 33.54 -16.03 23.92
N THR A 12 33.11 -15.16 23.01
CA THR A 12 32.93 -13.73 23.26
C THR A 12 31.72 -13.46 24.17
N THR A 13 31.87 -12.55 25.13
CA THR A 13 30.78 -12.13 26.02
C THR A 13 30.16 -10.84 25.50
N THR A 14 28.83 -10.81 25.33
CA THR A 14 28.13 -9.58 24.95
C THR A 14 28.11 -8.61 26.13
N ALA A 15 28.59 -7.37 25.94
CA ALA A 15 28.51 -6.34 26.97
C ALA A 15 27.05 -6.05 27.36
N ALA A 16 26.80 -5.94 28.66
CA ALA A 16 25.47 -5.58 29.17
C ALA A 16 25.12 -4.16 28.69
N THR A 17 24.23 -4.09 27.70
CA THR A 17 23.78 -2.80 27.16
C THR A 17 22.67 -2.25 28.07
N ARG A 18 22.78 -0.98 28.46
CA ARG A 18 21.74 -0.30 29.25
C ARG A 18 20.41 -0.37 28.49
N LYS A 19 19.39 -0.99 29.09
CA LYS A 19 18.04 -1.05 28.50
C LYS A 19 17.55 0.37 28.23
N MET A 20 16.99 0.59 27.04
CA MET A 20 16.32 1.85 26.68
C MET A 20 15.31 2.20 27.78
N ARG A 21 15.31 3.46 28.24
CA ARG A 21 14.48 3.92 29.37
C ARG A 21 12.99 3.67 29.15
N VAL A 22 12.54 3.70 27.89
CA VAL A 22 11.16 3.42 27.49
C VAL A 22 11.18 2.48 26.28
N ASP A 23 10.53 1.34 26.42
CA ASP A 23 10.29 0.42 25.31
C ASP A 23 9.12 0.92 24.45
N ILE A 24 9.24 0.79 23.12
CA ILE A 24 8.21 1.28 22.19
C ILE A 24 6.85 0.64 22.47
N LYS A 25 6.82 -0.63 22.88
CA LYS A 25 5.58 -1.32 23.26
C LYS A 25 4.93 -0.67 24.48
N THR A 26 5.73 -0.30 25.49
CA THR A 26 5.22 0.36 26.69
C THR A 26 4.64 1.74 26.36
N ALA A 27 5.36 2.54 25.57
CA ALA A 27 4.86 3.84 25.11
C ALA A 27 3.58 3.70 24.28
N TRP A 28 3.54 2.70 23.40
CA TRP A 28 2.39 2.39 22.56
C TRP A 28 1.15 2.01 23.38
N CYS A 29 1.28 1.08 24.33
CA CYS A 29 0.18 0.69 25.20
C CYS A 29 -0.35 1.88 26.03
N ALA A 30 0.53 2.75 26.53
CA ALA A 30 0.12 3.95 27.23
C ALA A 30 -0.65 4.93 26.33
N ALA A 31 -0.23 5.10 25.08
CA ALA A 31 -0.92 5.90 24.09
C ALA A 31 -2.32 5.34 23.77
N LEU A 32 -2.44 4.03 23.53
CA LEU A 32 -3.72 3.36 23.29
C LEU A 32 -4.68 3.52 24.48
N LYS A 33 -4.18 3.31 25.70
CA LYS A 33 -4.98 3.50 26.92
C LYS A 33 -5.52 4.92 27.03
N ARG A 34 -4.70 5.92 26.70
CA ARG A 34 -5.10 7.33 26.71
C ARG A 34 -6.08 7.68 25.60
N ALA A 35 -5.99 7.01 24.45
CA ALA A 35 -6.90 7.18 23.33
C ALA A 35 -8.21 6.37 23.47
N GLY A 36 -8.30 5.45 24.44
CA GLY A 36 -9.45 4.56 24.60
C GLY A 36 -9.58 3.52 23.49
N ILE A 37 -8.48 3.14 22.85
CA ILE A 37 -8.46 2.21 21.71
C ILE A 37 -7.98 0.84 22.18
N GLU A 38 -8.74 -0.20 21.88
CA GLU A 38 -8.41 -1.59 22.16
C GLU A 38 -8.00 -2.34 20.88
N ASN A 39 -7.25 -3.43 21.03
CA ASN A 39 -6.86 -4.35 19.94
C ASN A 39 -6.12 -3.72 18.74
N PHE A 40 -5.40 -2.61 18.95
CA PHE A 40 -4.64 -1.93 17.88
C PHE A 40 -3.12 -2.11 18.05
N ARG A 41 -2.46 -2.65 17.01
CA ARG A 41 -1.03 -2.95 16.98
C ARG A 41 -0.27 -1.89 16.19
N ILE A 42 1.01 -1.72 16.48
CA ILE A 42 1.88 -0.78 15.74
C ILE A 42 1.90 -1.08 14.24
N HIS A 43 1.87 -2.36 13.86
CA HIS A 43 1.83 -2.79 12.46
C HIS A 43 0.54 -2.41 11.73
N ASP A 44 -0.54 -2.14 12.46
CA ASP A 44 -1.80 -1.75 11.85
C ASP A 44 -1.69 -0.38 11.18
N TRP A 45 -0.81 0.52 11.65
CA TRP A 45 -0.49 1.75 10.93
C TRP A 45 0.09 1.51 9.55
N ARG A 46 0.99 0.52 9.43
CA ARG A 46 1.56 0.13 8.14
C ARG A 46 0.48 -0.42 7.21
N HIS A 47 -0.48 -1.16 7.75
CA HIS A 47 -1.65 -1.61 7.01
C HIS A 47 -2.54 -0.44 6.57
N THR A 48 -2.86 0.50 7.46
CA THR A 48 -3.67 1.68 7.15
C THR A 48 -3.03 2.53 6.05
N TRP A 49 -1.74 2.83 6.19
CA TRP A 49 -0.98 3.58 5.18
C TRP A 49 -1.00 2.89 3.82
N ALA A 50 -0.76 1.57 3.78
CA ALA A 50 -0.77 0.81 2.54
C ALA A 50 -2.15 0.78 1.87
N SER A 51 -3.21 0.63 2.67
CA SER A 51 -4.59 0.67 2.19
C SER A 51 -4.94 2.01 1.56
N TRP A 52 -4.49 3.13 2.14
CA TRP A 52 -4.72 4.46 1.56
C TRP A 52 -3.98 4.64 0.23
N LEU A 53 -2.71 4.25 0.16
CA LEU A 53 -1.95 4.37 -1.08
C LEU A 53 -2.50 3.50 -2.22
N ALA A 54 -2.93 2.28 -1.89
CA ALA A 54 -3.64 1.43 -2.85
C ALA A 54 -4.91 2.13 -3.38
N GLN A 55 -5.73 2.71 -2.49
CA GLN A 55 -6.94 3.45 -2.88
C GLN A 55 -6.67 4.70 -3.72
N THR A 56 -5.52 5.35 -3.57
CA THR A 56 -5.12 6.47 -4.43
C THR A 56 -4.68 6.06 -5.84
N GLY A 57 -4.57 4.76 -6.11
CA GLY A 57 -4.13 4.24 -7.40
C GLY A 57 -2.63 4.13 -7.54
N ILE A 58 -1.87 3.98 -6.45
CA ILE A 58 -0.45 3.66 -6.55
C ILE A 58 -0.30 2.18 -6.92
N SER A 59 0.62 1.88 -7.85
CA SER A 59 0.90 0.50 -8.27
C SER A 59 1.45 -0.34 -7.12
N LEU A 60 1.15 -1.64 -7.13
CA LEU A 60 1.59 -2.55 -6.07
C LEU A 60 3.12 -2.69 -5.99
N SER A 61 3.85 -2.53 -7.11
CA SER A 61 5.32 -2.58 -7.08
C SER A 61 5.91 -1.36 -6.36
N ALA A 62 5.39 -0.15 -6.65
CA ALA A 62 5.80 1.06 -5.95
C ALA A 62 5.46 0.97 -4.46
N LEU A 63 4.28 0.39 -4.14
CA LEU A 63 3.89 0.16 -2.76
C LEU A 63 4.83 -0.84 -2.05
N GLN A 64 5.27 -1.90 -2.74
CA GLN A 64 6.25 -2.86 -2.22
C GLN A 64 7.57 -2.20 -1.86
N GLU A 65 8.11 -1.38 -2.77
CA GLU A 65 9.37 -0.67 -2.59
C GLU A 65 9.27 0.34 -1.44
N MET A 66 8.23 1.17 -1.40
CA MET A 66 8.04 2.18 -0.35
C MET A 66 7.89 1.57 1.04
N GLY A 67 7.22 0.42 1.16
CA GLY A 67 7.14 -0.27 2.44
C GLY A 67 8.35 -1.13 2.76
N GLY A 68 9.17 -1.51 1.78
CA GLY A 68 10.23 -2.50 1.97
C GLY A 68 9.66 -3.89 2.30
N TRP A 69 8.66 -4.34 1.54
CA TRP A 69 8.21 -5.73 1.61
C TRP A 69 9.15 -6.62 0.80
N GLU A 70 9.54 -7.75 1.40
CA GLU A 70 10.43 -8.74 0.78
C GLU A 70 9.87 -9.34 -0.52
N SER A 71 8.54 -9.45 -0.64
CA SER A 71 7.88 -10.02 -1.81
C SER A 71 6.60 -9.29 -2.17
N ILE A 72 6.22 -9.40 -3.44
CA ILE A 72 4.99 -8.80 -3.97
C ILE A 72 3.75 -9.49 -3.42
N GLU A 73 3.80 -10.79 -3.08
CA GLU A 73 2.65 -11.51 -2.52
C GLU A 73 2.17 -10.89 -1.20
N MET A 74 3.09 -10.32 -0.42
CA MET A 74 2.73 -9.63 0.83
C MET A 74 1.92 -8.35 0.60
N VAL A 75 2.06 -7.73 -0.57
CA VAL A 75 1.40 -6.48 -0.95
C VAL A 75 0.10 -6.74 -1.72
N GLN A 76 -0.05 -7.93 -2.33
CA GLN A 76 -1.28 -8.33 -3.02
C GLN A 76 -2.53 -8.26 -2.14
N ARG A 77 -2.38 -8.37 -0.81
CA ARG A 77 -3.48 -8.16 0.14
C ARG A 77 -4.20 -6.81 -0.01
N TYR A 78 -3.57 -5.79 -0.62
CA TYR A 78 -4.18 -4.48 -0.87
C TYR A 78 -4.65 -4.28 -2.31
N ALA A 79 -4.40 -5.24 -3.22
CA ALA A 79 -4.75 -5.13 -4.63
C ALA A 79 -6.25 -4.84 -4.85
N HIS A 80 -7.10 -5.40 -3.99
CA HIS A 80 -8.55 -5.22 -4.05
C HIS A 80 -9.01 -3.79 -3.71
N LEU A 81 -8.16 -2.98 -3.09
CA LEU A 81 -8.45 -1.59 -2.75
C LEU A 81 -8.10 -0.63 -3.89
N ALA A 82 -7.38 -1.11 -4.90
CA ALA A 82 -6.93 -0.29 -6.00
C ALA A 82 -8.15 0.16 -6.83
N PRO A 83 -8.36 1.48 -7.02
CA PRO A 83 -9.47 1.99 -7.81
C PRO A 83 -9.33 1.40 -9.20
N GLY A 84 -10.39 0.75 -9.72
CA GLY A 84 -10.31 -0.19 -10.85
C GLY A 84 -9.37 0.27 -11.97
N HIS A 85 -8.09 -0.09 -11.88
CA HIS A 85 -7.03 0.34 -12.79
C HIS A 85 -7.33 -0.12 -14.22
N LEU A 86 -8.08 -1.22 -14.33
CA LEU A 86 -8.64 -1.73 -15.57
C LEU A 86 -9.50 -0.70 -16.30
N THR A 87 -10.19 0.18 -15.60
CA THR A 87 -11.05 1.22 -16.20
C THR A 87 -10.21 2.27 -16.93
N GLU A 88 -9.09 2.69 -16.35
CA GLU A 88 -8.22 3.69 -16.98
C GLU A 88 -7.39 3.09 -18.12
N HIS A 89 -6.97 1.84 -17.99
CA HIS A 89 -6.32 1.13 -19.10
C HIS A 89 -7.31 0.83 -20.25
N ALA A 90 -8.57 0.48 -19.94
CA ALA A 90 -9.61 0.30 -20.95
C ALA A 90 -9.93 1.62 -21.69
N ARG A 91 -9.91 2.76 -21.01
CA ARG A 91 -10.10 4.08 -21.64
C ARG A 91 -9.06 4.40 -22.70
N HIS A 92 -7.81 3.97 -22.52
CA HIS A 92 -6.78 4.14 -23.56
C HIS A 92 -7.12 3.35 -24.83
N ILE A 93 -7.72 2.17 -24.67
CA ILE A 93 -8.18 1.33 -25.79
C ILE A 93 -9.37 2.01 -26.49
N ASP A 94 -10.34 2.54 -25.73
CA ASP A 94 -11.48 3.28 -26.28
C ASP A 94 -11.04 4.51 -27.09
N ALA A 95 -10.01 5.24 -26.63
CA ALA A 95 -9.47 6.39 -27.35
C ALA A 95 -8.83 6.02 -28.70
N ILE A 96 -8.14 4.86 -28.76
CA ILE A 96 -7.56 4.34 -30.00
C ILE A 96 -8.66 3.95 -30.99
N PHE A 97 -9.71 3.28 -30.52
CA PHE A 97 -10.81 2.85 -31.38
C PHE A 97 -11.72 4.01 -31.80
N SER A 98 -11.93 5.03 -30.96
CA SER A 98 -12.73 6.21 -31.32
C SER A 98 -12.17 7.00 -32.52
N ALA A 99 -10.87 6.94 -32.78
CA ALA A 99 -10.24 7.58 -33.94
C ALA A 99 -10.43 6.78 -35.24
N SER A 100 -10.75 5.47 -35.15
CA SER A 100 -10.78 4.54 -36.28
C SER A 100 -12.18 4.02 -36.63
N VAL A 101 -13.22 4.44 -35.90
CA VAL A 101 -14.62 4.16 -36.27
C VAL A 101 -15.25 5.45 -36.83
N PRO A 102 -15.17 5.72 -38.15
CA PRO A 102 -16.06 6.69 -38.75
C PRO A 102 -17.48 6.13 -38.60
N ASN A 103 -18.29 6.74 -37.74
CA ASN A 103 -19.71 6.47 -37.65
C ASN A 103 -20.36 6.91 -38.99
N LEU A 104 -20.29 6.04 -39.99
CA LEU A 104 -20.83 6.23 -41.35
C LEU A 104 -22.35 6.04 -41.43
N SER A 105 -23.03 5.74 -40.31
CA SER A 105 -24.46 5.43 -40.32
C SER A 105 -25.39 6.65 -40.23
N HIS A 106 -24.87 7.86 -39.95
CA HIS A 106 -25.68 9.08 -39.77
C HIS A 106 -25.46 10.15 -40.86
N ALA A 107 -24.78 9.85 -41.97
CA ALA A 107 -24.66 10.77 -43.11
C ALA A 107 -25.89 10.77 -44.03
N GLY A 108 -27.09 10.57 -43.47
CA GLY A 108 -28.36 10.69 -44.17
C GLY A 108 -29.01 12.04 -43.89
N ASN A 109 -29.40 12.75 -44.95
CA ASN A 109 -30.23 13.97 -44.98
C ASN A 109 -29.58 15.31 -44.67
N LEU A 110 -28.77 15.82 -45.60
CA LEU A 110 -28.72 17.26 -45.89
C LEU A 110 -28.28 17.48 -47.35
N LYS A 111 -29.13 17.22 -48.34
CA LYS A 111 -29.25 17.96 -49.64
C LYS A 111 -30.40 17.40 -50.47
N GLU A 112 -31.58 18.00 -50.36
CA GLU A 112 -32.52 18.20 -51.48
C GLU A 112 -33.59 19.20 -51.03
N VAL A 113 -33.19 20.48 -51.00
CA VAL A 113 -34.09 21.63 -51.10
C VAL A 113 -33.56 22.46 -52.27
N ILE A 114 -34.13 22.20 -53.45
CA ILE A 114 -34.37 23.18 -54.51
C ILE A 114 -35.79 22.95 -54.97
#